data_AF-A0A8B9T7Q4-F1
#
_entry.id   AF-A0A8B9T7Q4-F1
#
_cell.length_a   1.000
_cell.length_b   1.000
_cell.length_c   1.000
_cell.angle_alpha   90.00
_cell.angle_beta   90.00
_cell.angle_gamma   90.00
#
_symmetry.space_group_name_H-M   'P 1'
#
loop_
_entity.id
_entity.type
_entity.pdbx_description
1 polymer ?
#
loop_
_entity_poly.entity_id
_entity_poly.type
_entity_poly.pdbx_seq_one_letter_code
_entity_poly.pdbx_strand_id
1 'polypeptide(L)'
;MCPSFHIFHKVHELKMKLFFLNFMLFSCCCQTGAVTREYYIGIIETTWNYAPGNTNIISGQLFAEEEQAEVFLKKGPHRIGSIYKKAIYTQYTNSLYDVIVEKPSWLGLLGPVIKGEVGDSIIIHLKNFASRSYTLHPHGVRYTKENEGKLESVLCQNLSEVNHSSECDRLKGQVLN
;
A
#
# COMPACT_ATOMS: atom_id res chain seq x y z
N MET A 1 18.17 0.91 -73.29
CA MET A 1 17.81 1.38 -71.92
C MET A 1 17.37 0.15 -71.13
N CYS A 2 18.23 -0.36 -70.24
CA CYS A 2 18.06 -1.67 -69.60
C CYS A 2 16.99 -1.65 -68.48
N PRO A 3 15.97 -2.54 -68.50
CA PRO A 3 14.94 -2.63 -67.47
C PRO A 3 15.45 -3.10 -66.10
N SER A 4 16.63 -3.74 -66.06
CA SER A 4 17.18 -4.37 -64.86
C SER A 4 17.60 -3.38 -63.76
N PHE A 5 17.92 -2.12 -64.10
CA PHE A 5 18.32 -1.11 -63.11
C PHE A 5 17.16 -0.64 -62.24
N HIS A 6 15.94 -0.62 -62.79
CA HIS A 6 14.76 -0.11 -62.09
C HIS A 6 14.23 -1.08 -61.03
N ILE A 7 14.42 -2.38 -61.23
CA ILE A 7 14.03 -3.45 -60.29
C ILE A 7 14.99 -3.48 -59.09
N PHE A 8 16.29 -3.35 -59.34
CA PHE A 8 17.31 -3.34 -58.29
C PHE A 8 17.13 -2.19 -57.29
N HIS A 9 16.79 -1.00 -57.78
CA HIS A 9 16.49 0.16 -56.92
C HIS A 9 15.24 -0.07 -56.05
N LYS A 10 14.18 -0.67 -56.62
CA LYS A 10 12.93 -1.00 -55.91
C LYS A 10 13.14 -2.04 -54.81
N VAL A 11 13.96 -3.07 -55.06
CA VAL A 11 14.28 -4.12 -54.08
C VAL A 11 15.11 -3.57 -52.92
N HIS A 12 16.02 -2.62 -53.19
CA HIS A 12 16.80 -1.96 -52.15
C HIS A 12 15.92 -1.08 -51.25
N GLU A 13 14.99 -0.31 -51.83
CA GLU A 13 14.03 0.49 -51.04
C GLU A 13 13.08 -0.36 -50.20
N LEU A 14 12.62 -1.50 -50.70
CA LEU A 14 11.77 -2.44 -49.96
C LEU A 14 12.51 -3.09 -48.79
N LYS A 15 13.78 -3.47 -48.97
CA LYS A 15 14.63 -4.00 -47.89
C LYS A 15 14.88 -2.95 -46.80
N MET A 16 15.12 -1.69 -47.19
CA MET A 16 15.29 -0.59 -46.25
C MET A 16 13.99 -0.33 -45.48
N LYS A 17 12.83 -0.25 -46.15
CA LYS A 17 11.52 -0.07 -45.48
C LYS A 17 11.19 -1.22 -44.53
N LEU A 18 11.49 -2.48 -44.90
CA LEU A 18 11.26 -3.64 -44.05
C LEU A 18 12.21 -3.66 -42.84
N PHE A 19 13.44 -3.17 -42.99
CA PHE A 19 14.39 -3.01 -41.89
C PHE A 19 13.95 -1.90 -40.92
N PHE A 20 13.50 -0.75 -41.44
CA PHE A 20 12.94 0.34 -40.63
C PHE A 20 11.63 -0.06 -39.95
N LEU A 21 10.77 -0.85 -40.59
CA LEU A 21 9.53 -1.37 -39.99
C LEU A 21 9.84 -2.38 -38.87
N ASN A 22 10.83 -3.27 -39.05
CA ASN A 22 11.29 -4.17 -38.00
C ASN A 22 11.97 -3.41 -36.85
N PHE A 23 12.74 -2.35 -37.13
CA PHE A 23 13.37 -1.51 -36.10
C PHE A 23 12.33 -0.71 -35.30
N MET A 24 11.29 -0.19 -35.95
CA MET A 24 10.17 0.48 -35.31
C MET A 24 9.27 -0.48 -34.51
N LEU A 25 9.06 -1.71 -34.99
CA LEU A 25 8.37 -2.77 -34.24
C LEU A 25 9.18 -3.24 -33.02
N PHE A 26 10.51 -3.29 -33.11
CA PHE A 26 11.41 -3.64 -32.01
C PHE A 26 11.50 -2.53 -30.95
N SER A 27 11.42 -1.26 -31.37
CA SER A 27 11.34 -0.10 -30.46
C SER A 27 10.00 0.04 -29.75
N CYS A 28 8.94 -0.64 -30.22
CA CYS A 28 7.62 -0.66 -29.59
C CYS A 28 7.52 -1.67 -28.42
N CYS A 29 8.60 -2.40 -28.12
CA CYS A 29 8.78 -2.99 -26.81
C CYS A 29 9.08 -1.88 -25.81
N CYS A 30 8.11 -1.00 -25.55
CA CYS A 30 8.12 -0.16 -24.36
C CYS A 30 8.24 -1.11 -23.17
N GLN A 31 9.45 -1.29 -22.65
CA GLN A 31 9.63 -1.86 -21.34
C GLN A 31 8.92 -0.91 -20.39
N THR A 32 7.71 -1.28 -19.97
CA THR A 32 7.11 -0.81 -18.73
C THR A 32 8.08 -1.25 -17.65
N GLY A 33 9.06 -0.39 -17.36
CA GLY A 33 10.12 -0.69 -16.40
C GLY A 33 9.48 -0.85 -15.04
N ALA A 34 9.66 -2.02 -14.43
CA ALA A 34 9.31 -2.22 -13.03
C ALA A 34 10.03 -1.17 -12.17
N VAL A 35 9.28 -0.43 -11.36
CA VAL A 35 9.81 0.62 -10.48
C VAL A 35 9.80 0.15 -9.03
N THR A 36 10.82 0.53 -8.28
CA THR A 36 10.81 0.40 -6.82
C THR A 36 10.16 1.63 -6.20
N ARG A 37 9.09 1.43 -5.42
CA ARG A 37 8.35 2.49 -4.74
C ARG A 37 8.55 2.38 -3.24
N GLU A 38 9.13 3.42 -2.65
CA GLU A 38 9.41 3.48 -1.22
C GLU A 38 8.36 4.30 -0.47
N TYR A 39 7.92 3.80 0.66
CA TYR A 39 7.00 4.48 1.57
C TYR A 39 7.54 4.44 3.00
N TYR A 40 7.55 5.59 3.67
CA TYR A 40 7.92 5.71 5.07
C TYR A 40 6.64 5.84 5.89
N ILE A 41 6.34 4.84 6.72
CA ILE A 41 5.06 4.77 7.45
C ILE A 41 5.35 4.66 8.94
N GLY A 42 4.74 5.55 9.72
CA GLY A 42 4.75 5.49 11.18
C GLY A 42 3.41 5.02 11.74
N ILE A 43 3.44 4.27 12.83
CA ILE A 43 2.25 3.94 13.63
C ILE A 43 2.23 4.88 14.83
N ILE A 44 1.25 5.78 14.89
CA ILE A 44 1.15 6.78 15.96
C ILE A 44 -0.17 6.65 16.71
N GLU A 45 -0.17 6.93 18.00
CA GLU A 45 -1.41 7.00 18.79
C GLU A 45 -2.01 8.41 18.71
N THR A 46 -3.29 8.49 18.40
CA THR A 46 -4.04 9.75 18.34
C THR A 46 -5.43 9.59 18.96
N THR A 47 -6.03 10.73 19.28
CA THR A 47 -7.40 10.80 19.77
C THR A 47 -8.34 11.06 18.59
N TRP A 48 -9.20 10.10 18.29
CA TRP A 48 -10.11 10.15 17.15
C TRP A 48 -11.54 10.47 17.57
N ASN A 49 -12.14 11.48 16.95
CA ASN A 49 -13.56 11.82 17.12
C ASN A 49 -14.37 11.22 15.95
N TYR A 50 -15.28 10.29 16.25
CA TYR A 50 -16.12 9.65 15.23
C TYR A 50 -17.23 10.55 14.69
N ALA A 51 -17.66 11.56 15.45
CA ALA A 51 -18.70 12.50 15.05
C ALA A 51 -18.22 13.92 15.36
N PRO A 52 -17.31 14.48 14.53
CA PRO A 52 -16.91 15.87 14.68
C PRO A 52 -18.13 16.77 14.43
N GLY A 53 -18.44 17.63 15.41
CA GLY A 53 -19.63 18.47 15.41
C GLY A 53 -20.62 18.09 16.53
N ASN A 54 -21.84 18.60 16.43
CA ASN A 54 -22.91 18.37 17.40
C ASN A 54 -24.26 18.01 16.75
N THR A 55 -24.32 17.96 15.42
CA THR A 55 -25.54 17.70 14.65
C THR A 55 -25.35 16.55 13.67
N ASN A 56 -26.44 15.82 13.45
CA ASN A 56 -26.52 14.84 12.38
C ASN A 56 -26.70 15.60 11.06
N ILE A 57 -25.73 15.47 10.16
CA ILE A 57 -25.72 16.20 8.87
C ILE A 57 -26.86 15.80 7.92
N ILE A 58 -27.49 14.65 8.14
CA ILE A 58 -28.60 14.15 7.32
C ILE A 58 -29.93 14.68 7.85
N SER A 59 -30.19 14.53 9.16
CA SER A 59 -31.45 14.94 9.78
C SER A 59 -31.49 16.42 10.18
N GLY A 60 -30.32 17.05 10.34
CA GLY A 60 -30.18 18.43 10.84
C GLY A 60 -30.38 18.57 12.35
N GLN A 61 -30.70 17.49 13.06
CA GLN A 61 -30.97 17.51 14.50
C GLN A 61 -29.68 17.48 15.32
N LEU A 62 -29.75 18.02 16.55
CA LEU A 62 -28.67 17.89 17.51
C LEU A 62 -28.54 16.43 17.96
N PHE A 63 -27.32 15.94 18.13
CA PHE A 63 -27.07 14.58 18.65
C PHE A 63 -27.67 14.35 20.04
N ALA A 64 -27.91 15.42 20.80
CA ALA A 64 -28.54 15.36 22.12
C ALA A 64 -30.07 15.13 22.05
N GLU A 65 -30.68 15.38 20.89
CA GLU A 65 -32.13 15.26 20.67
C GLU A 65 -32.47 13.95 19.92
N GLU A 66 -31.47 13.30 19.32
CA GLU A 66 -31.63 12.04 18.59
C GLU A 66 -31.23 10.85 19.49
N GLU A 67 -32.23 10.08 19.94
CA GLU A 67 -32.04 8.94 20.86
C GLU A 67 -31.02 7.92 20.30
N GLN A 68 -31.04 7.68 18.99
CA GLN A 68 -30.13 6.76 18.31
C GLN A 68 -28.69 7.25 18.35
N ALA A 69 -28.47 8.56 18.16
CA ALA A 69 -27.14 9.17 18.25
C ALA A 69 -26.64 9.17 19.70
N GLU A 70 -27.55 9.38 20.66
CA GLU A 70 -27.24 9.38 22.08
C GLU A 70 -26.57 8.07 22.49
N VAL A 71 -27.01 6.91 21.98
CA VAL A 71 -26.46 5.57 22.29
C VAL A 71 -24.98 5.43 21.97
N PHE A 72 -24.45 6.16 20.99
CA PHE A 72 -23.05 6.07 20.58
C PHE A 72 -22.19 7.27 21.01
N LEU A 73 -22.78 8.47 21.06
CA LEU A 73 -22.01 9.71 21.17
C LEU A 73 -21.99 10.30 22.59
N LYS A 74 -23.02 10.05 23.41
CA LYS A 74 -23.11 10.64 24.76
C LYS A 74 -22.05 10.08 25.70
N LYS A 75 -21.31 11.00 26.31
CA LYS A 75 -20.34 10.72 27.37
C LYS A 75 -21.05 10.61 28.72
N GLY A 76 -20.59 9.71 29.59
CA GLY A 76 -21.12 9.53 30.92
C GLY A 76 -20.21 8.69 31.82
N PRO A 77 -20.60 8.41 33.07
CA PRO A 77 -19.78 7.66 34.03
C PRO A 77 -19.39 6.25 33.54
N HIS A 78 -20.26 5.63 32.75
CA HIS A 78 -20.07 4.30 32.16
C HIS A 78 -19.97 4.34 30.63
N ARG A 79 -19.74 5.52 30.04
CA ARG A 79 -19.77 5.72 28.58
C ARG A 79 -18.67 6.68 28.14
N ILE A 80 -17.76 6.19 27.30
CA ILE A 80 -16.60 6.97 26.81
C ILE A 80 -17.05 8.18 25.96
N GLY A 81 -18.13 8.01 25.18
CA GLY A 81 -18.64 9.02 24.25
C GLY A 81 -18.13 8.79 22.82
N SER A 82 -17.99 9.86 22.04
CA SER A 82 -17.61 9.82 20.62
C SER A 82 -16.10 9.80 20.34
N ILE A 83 -15.28 10.01 21.37
CA ILE A 83 -13.83 10.25 21.24
C ILE A 83 -13.04 9.08 21.83
N TYR A 84 -12.20 8.44 21.01
CA TYR A 84 -11.43 7.25 21.39
C TYR A 84 -9.95 7.39 21.02
N LYS A 85 -9.06 6.87 21.85
CA LYS A 85 -7.65 6.71 21.50
C LYS A 85 -7.50 5.57 20.47
N LYS A 86 -6.75 5.81 19.40
CA LYS A 86 -6.51 4.88 18.28
C LYS A 86 -5.04 4.91 17.89
N ALA A 87 -4.52 3.79 17.37
CA ALA A 87 -3.25 3.76 16.68
C ALA A 87 -3.51 3.83 15.16
N ILE A 88 -2.87 4.77 14.46
CA ILE A 88 -3.09 5.06 13.04
C ILE A 88 -1.80 4.99 12.25
N TYR A 89 -1.89 4.56 11.00
CA TYR A 89 -0.79 4.65 10.04
C TYR A 89 -0.70 6.07 9.47
N THR A 90 0.49 6.65 9.52
CA THR A 90 0.79 8.00 9.02
C THR A 90 2.00 7.93 8.10
N GLN A 91 1.91 8.56 6.92
CA GLN A 91 3.02 8.60 5.98
C GLN A 91 3.96 9.76 6.30
N TYR A 92 5.26 9.50 6.13
CA TYR A 92 6.33 10.49 6.23
C TYR A 92 7.07 10.59 4.89
N THR A 93 7.80 11.68 4.70
CA THR A 93 8.52 11.94 3.45
C THR A 93 9.77 11.06 3.29
N ASN A 94 10.42 10.70 4.40
CA ASN A 94 11.70 9.99 4.40
C ASN A 94 11.95 9.26 5.73
N SER A 95 13.14 8.66 5.86
CA SER A 95 13.60 7.86 7.00
C SER A 95 13.81 8.63 8.31
N LEU A 96 13.73 9.97 8.29
CA LEU A 96 13.85 10.77 9.50
C LEU A 96 12.53 10.78 10.30
N TYR A 97 11.39 10.56 9.64
CA TYR A 97 10.06 10.60 10.24
C TYR A 97 9.70 11.96 10.88
N ASP A 98 10.23 13.06 10.33
CA ASP A 98 9.97 14.42 10.84
C ASP A 98 8.85 15.15 10.10
N VAL A 99 8.70 14.89 8.80
CA VAL A 99 7.72 15.59 7.94
C VAL A 99 6.63 14.62 7.49
N ILE A 100 5.39 14.90 7.92
CA ILE A 100 4.20 14.12 7.58
C ILE A 100 3.74 14.46 6.16
N VAL A 101 3.38 13.43 5.40
CA VAL A 101 2.68 13.61 4.12
C VAL A 101 1.20 13.77 4.41
N GLU A 102 0.66 14.94 4.06
CA GLU A 102 -0.74 15.28 4.28
C GLU A 102 -1.66 14.29 3.56
N LYS A 103 -2.61 13.75 4.32
CA LYS A 103 -3.66 12.87 3.77
C LYS A 103 -4.88 13.71 3.39
N PRO A 104 -5.60 13.33 2.33
CA PRO A 104 -6.84 14.01 2.01
C PRO A 104 -7.86 13.83 3.13
N SER A 105 -8.64 14.88 3.41
CA SER A 105 -9.57 14.94 4.55
C SER A 105 -10.59 13.79 4.57
N TRP A 106 -11.04 13.36 3.39
CA TRP A 106 -12.00 12.27 3.23
C TRP A 106 -11.44 10.88 3.60
N LEU A 107 -10.12 10.71 3.69
CA LEU A 107 -9.50 9.43 4.07
C LEU A 107 -9.73 9.11 5.56
N GLY A 108 -10.03 10.13 6.36
CA GLY A 108 -10.48 9.97 7.74
C GLY A 108 -9.47 9.19 8.59
N LEU A 109 -9.91 8.13 9.26
CA LEU A 109 -9.08 7.31 10.15
C LEU A 109 -8.05 6.44 9.40
N LEU A 110 -8.27 6.19 8.11
CA LEU A 110 -7.46 5.24 7.34
C LEU A 110 -6.01 5.72 7.18
N GLY A 111 -5.13 4.75 6.98
CA GLY A 111 -3.73 4.97 6.64
C GLY A 111 -3.54 5.54 5.23
N PRO A 112 -2.28 5.86 4.85
CA PRO A 112 -1.96 6.36 3.52
C PRO A 112 -2.29 5.34 2.43
N VAL A 113 -2.60 5.84 1.23
CA VAL A 113 -2.85 5.00 0.05
C VAL A 113 -1.53 4.56 -0.55
N ILE A 114 -1.27 3.25 -0.54
CA ILE A 114 -0.10 2.64 -1.17
C ILE A 114 -0.46 2.21 -2.58
N LYS A 115 0.32 2.67 -3.57
CA LYS A 115 0.08 2.40 -5.00
C LYS A 115 1.30 1.75 -5.62
N GLY A 116 1.05 0.83 -6.56
CA GLY A 116 2.04 0.20 -7.41
C GLY A 116 1.38 -0.36 -8.67
N GLU A 117 2.17 -0.55 -9.71
CA GLU A 117 1.77 -1.19 -10.96
C GLU A 117 2.24 -2.65 -10.99
N VAL A 118 1.72 -3.44 -11.93
CA VAL A 118 2.14 -4.83 -12.08
C VAL A 118 3.62 -4.86 -12.46
N GLY A 119 4.41 -5.58 -11.66
CA GLY A 119 5.87 -5.66 -11.82
C GLY A 119 6.64 -4.78 -10.85
N ASP A 120 6.00 -3.78 -10.24
CA ASP A 120 6.67 -2.91 -9.26
C ASP A 120 7.05 -3.66 -7.98
N SER A 121 8.10 -3.15 -7.33
CA SER A 121 8.49 -3.57 -5.99
C SER A 121 8.15 -2.47 -5.00
N ILE A 122 7.37 -2.80 -3.97
CA ILE A 122 6.95 -1.85 -2.94
C ILE A 122 7.76 -2.11 -1.67
N ILE A 123 8.48 -1.10 -1.21
CA ILE A 123 9.25 -1.14 0.02
C ILE A 123 8.58 -0.23 1.04
N ILE A 124 8.23 -0.78 2.20
CA ILE A 124 7.62 -0.02 3.29
C ILE A 124 8.59 0.00 4.47
N HIS A 125 9.09 1.20 4.79
CA HIS A 125 9.88 1.46 5.99
C HIS A 125 8.93 1.79 7.15
N LEU A 126 8.52 0.74 7.87
CA LEU A 126 7.59 0.85 8.99
C LEU A 126 8.31 1.18 10.30
N LYS A 127 7.85 2.22 11.02
CA LYS A 127 8.32 2.55 12.37
C LYS A 127 7.16 2.64 13.35
N ASN A 128 7.25 1.91 14.46
CA ASN A 128 6.20 1.91 15.48
C ASN A 128 6.52 2.92 16.58
N PHE A 129 5.69 3.96 16.71
CA PHE A 129 5.76 4.97 17.77
C PHE A 129 4.68 4.78 18.85
N ALA A 130 3.81 3.78 18.68
CA ALA A 130 2.75 3.50 19.63
C ALA A 130 3.27 2.75 20.87
N SER A 131 2.44 2.68 21.91
CA SER A 131 2.79 2.02 23.18
C SER A 131 2.81 0.49 23.10
N ARG A 132 2.25 -0.09 22.03
CA ARG A 132 2.12 -1.54 21.83
C ARG A 132 2.76 -1.96 20.53
N SER A 133 3.20 -3.22 20.46
CA SER A 133 3.70 -3.81 19.22
C SER A 133 2.60 -3.92 18.17
N TYR A 134 2.88 -3.44 16.96
CA TYR A 134 2.01 -3.51 15.80
C TYR A 134 2.80 -3.97 14.58
N THR A 135 2.11 -4.54 13.60
CA THR A 135 2.68 -5.05 12.34
C THR A 135 1.82 -4.62 11.16
N LEU A 136 2.36 -4.73 9.95
CA LEU A 136 1.65 -4.48 8.69
C LEU A 136 1.59 -5.76 7.87
N HIS A 137 0.38 -6.23 7.58
CA HIS A 137 0.14 -7.40 6.73
C HIS A 137 -0.52 -6.95 5.42
N PRO A 138 0.18 -7.04 4.27
CA PRO A 138 -0.38 -6.57 3.02
C PRO A 138 -1.29 -7.62 2.37
N HIS A 139 -2.29 -7.15 1.63
CA HIS A 139 -3.18 -7.97 0.82
C HIS A 139 -3.01 -7.62 -0.67
N GLY A 140 -3.17 -8.62 -1.55
CA GLY A 140 -3.15 -8.40 -3.01
C GLY A 140 -1.77 -8.16 -3.61
N VAL A 141 -0.69 -8.47 -2.87
CA VAL A 141 0.70 -8.38 -3.35
C VAL A 141 1.47 -9.64 -2.95
N ARG A 142 2.55 -9.93 -3.67
CA ARG A 142 3.46 -11.04 -3.35
C ARG A 142 4.50 -10.59 -2.33
N TYR A 143 4.66 -11.35 -1.25
CA TYR A 143 5.68 -11.16 -0.23
C TYR A 143 6.28 -12.50 0.19
N THR A 144 7.52 -12.47 0.70
CA THR A 144 8.14 -13.63 1.35
C THR A 144 7.60 -13.78 2.76
N LYS A 145 7.82 -14.94 3.39
CA LYS A 145 7.39 -15.21 4.78
C LYS A 145 7.94 -14.21 5.80
N GLU A 146 9.16 -13.73 5.55
CA GLU A 146 9.82 -12.70 6.37
C GLU A 146 9.16 -11.32 6.24
N ASN A 147 8.46 -11.08 5.13
CA ASN A 147 7.73 -9.85 4.82
C ASN A 147 6.21 -10.00 5.02
N GLU A 148 5.75 -11.08 5.66
CA GLU A 148 4.32 -11.32 5.87
C GLU A 148 3.73 -10.38 6.93
N GLY A 149 4.47 -10.05 7.99
CA GLY A 149 3.98 -9.16 9.05
C GLY A 149 2.85 -9.75 9.89
N LYS A 150 2.68 -11.08 9.93
CA LYS A 150 1.84 -11.77 10.92
C LYS A 150 2.67 -12.20 12.13
N LEU A 151 2.02 -12.30 13.29
CA LEU A 151 2.68 -12.71 14.53
C LEU A 151 3.37 -14.08 14.40
N GLU A 152 2.75 -15.02 13.70
CA GLU A 152 3.29 -16.36 13.46
C GLU A 152 4.62 -16.33 12.69
N SER A 153 4.70 -15.52 11.61
CA SER A 153 5.94 -15.30 10.87
C SER A 153 7.01 -14.59 11.72
N VAL A 154 6.61 -13.62 12.54
CA VAL A 154 7.53 -12.85 13.41
C VAL A 154 8.09 -13.74 14.53
N LEU A 155 7.26 -14.59 15.13
CA LEU A 155 7.69 -15.55 16.14
C LEU A 155 8.63 -16.59 15.52
N CYS A 156 8.34 -17.04 14.31
CA CYS A 156 9.21 -17.98 13.59
C CYS A 156 10.60 -17.44 13.26
N GLN A 157 10.73 -16.14 12.96
CA GLN A 157 12.03 -15.51 12.77
C GLN A 157 12.84 -15.53 14.08
N ASN A 158 12.22 -15.10 15.19
CA ASN A 158 12.87 -15.11 16.50
C ASN A 158 13.23 -16.53 16.99
N LEU A 159 12.44 -17.54 16.62
CA LEU A 159 12.71 -18.95 16.94
C LEU A 159 13.78 -19.58 16.02
N SER A 160 13.92 -19.10 14.78
CA SER A 160 14.99 -19.57 13.88
C SER A 160 16.39 -19.14 14.33
N GLU A 161 16.50 -18.07 15.12
CA GLU A 161 17.73 -17.69 15.83
C GLU A 161 18.04 -18.62 17.03
N VAL A 162 17.04 -19.40 17.49
CA VAL A 162 17.11 -20.34 18.61
C VAL A 162 16.88 -21.78 18.12
N ASN A 163 17.57 -22.21 17.05
CA ASN A 163 17.82 -23.61 16.66
C ASN A 163 16.67 -24.66 16.79
N HIS A 164 15.40 -24.27 16.63
CA HIS A 164 14.27 -25.20 16.56
C HIS A 164 13.55 -25.08 15.20
N SER A 165 14.15 -25.69 14.18
CA SER A 165 13.71 -25.57 12.78
C SER A 165 12.41 -26.31 12.43
N SER A 166 12.01 -27.32 13.21
CA SER A 166 10.94 -28.25 12.80
C SER A 166 9.51 -27.71 12.98
N GLU A 167 9.29 -26.68 13.79
CA GLU A 167 7.96 -26.09 14.02
C GLU A 167 7.61 -25.01 12.98
N CYS A 168 8.61 -24.25 12.52
CA CYS A 168 8.41 -23.25 11.46
C CYS A 168 8.15 -23.83 10.08
N ASP A 169 8.68 -25.01 9.78
CA ASP A 169 8.44 -25.66 8.48
C ASP A 169 6.98 -26.10 8.31
N ARG A 170 6.28 -26.39 9.41
CA ARG A 170 4.85 -26.75 9.39
C ARG A 170 3.96 -25.53 9.13
N LEU A 171 4.40 -24.34 9.54
CA LEU A 171 3.69 -23.07 9.43
C LEU A 171 3.92 -22.37 8.07
N LYS A 172 5.09 -22.58 7.45
CA LYS A 172 5.39 -22.07 6.10
C LYS A 172 4.54 -22.73 5.00
N GLY A 173 4.08 -23.96 5.20
CA GLY A 173 3.34 -24.75 4.20
C GLY A 173 1.86 -24.38 3.99
N GLN A 174 1.26 -23.51 4.81
CA GLN A 174 -0.18 -23.22 4.75
C GLN A 174 -0.58 -21.95 3.98
N VAL A 175 0.38 -21.17 3.45
CA VAL A 175 0.09 -19.88 2.77
C VAL A 175 0.39 -19.92 1.26
N LEU A 176 0.79 -21.08 0.74
CA LEU A 176 0.88 -21.34 -0.70
C LEU A 176 -0.39 -22.09 -1.14
N ASN A 177 -1.51 -21.37 -1.23
CA ASN A 177 -2.66 -21.69 -2.07
C ASN A 177 -3.33 -20.40 -2.53
#